data_AF-A0A970GBU6-F1
#
_entry.id   AF-A0A970GBU6-F1
#
_cell.length_a   1.000
_cell.length_b   1.000
_cell.length_c   1.000
_cell.angle_alpha   90.00
_cell.angle_beta   90.00
_cell.angle_gamma   90.00
#
_symmetry.space_group_name_H-M   'P 1'
#
loop_
_entity.id
_entity.type
_entity.pdbx_description
1 polymer ?
#
loop_
_entity_poly.entity_id
_entity_poly.type
_entity_poly.pdbx_seq_one_letter_code
_entity_poly.pdbx_strand_id
1 'polypeptide(L)'
;MDKSAKITYAMIEVAIEKGMRDIEDNTRRGIRNLVDLGSHLSQGRFYEDLFRMAQQMLSNENSPLYDLTRNMIRYVDHELLKNIVIKLAYTCWTYGAQRIREYEKQHGYNVPWTLVFDFRQESEDMLSAGELRELLNEGESIGIYCGMFFLKDNPQLLADLLTVLSENEEGVFFVFAAPAAITWDNARVIGASKNTVPVLHLQSLAERQSYLEAAKVLTENKCLFATYGEYNDDNLPLLLSSRYLNLVKTVKGVGFITLRSQQLNKAENINLINNFITSAKTATRYPFLIIDFYDEIAHVDRTISVEDCFLAIQGNGQIAVKTMDNRLPQLNIRTHSLQAIMEKTMSKISY
;
A
#
# COMPACT_ATOMS: atom_id res chain seq x y z
N MET A 1 4.13 10.90 -17.92
CA MET A 1 5.50 10.36 -18.18
C MET A 1 6.11 10.94 -19.45
N ASP A 2 7.40 11.27 -19.41
CA ASP A 2 8.18 11.61 -20.61
C ASP A 2 8.44 10.38 -21.51
N LYS A 3 9.03 10.61 -22.69
CA LYS A 3 9.27 9.54 -23.68
C LYS A 3 10.19 8.43 -23.18
N SER A 4 11.23 8.77 -22.40
CA SER A 4 12.16 7.78 -21.85
C SER A 4 11.46 6.93 -20.81
N ALA A 5 10.69 7.56 -19.92
CA ALA A 5 9.93 6.86 -18.89
C ALA A 5 8.91 5.89 -19.48
N LYS A 6 8.21 6.28 -20.56
CA LYS A 6 7.28 5.38 -21.27
C LYS A 6 7.97 4.16 -21.87
N ILE A 7 9.19 4.31 -22.38
CA ILE A 7 9.96 3.19 -22.93
C ILE A 7 10.35 2.22 -21.81
N THR A 8 10.87 2.73 -20.70
CA THR A 8 11.22 1.91 -19.53
C THR A 8 10.00 1.19 -18.97
N TYR A 9 8.85 1.89 -18.87
CA TYR A 9 7.58 1.28 -18.46
C TYR A 9 7.23 0.06 -19.32
N ALA A 10 7.24 0.22 -20.65
CA ALA A 10 6.91 -0.87 -21.57
C ALA A 10 7.89 -2.05 -21.47
N MET A 11 9.18 -1.80 -21.21
CA MET A 11 10.16 -2.87 -21.00
C MET A 11 9.87 -3.66 -19.71
N ILE A 12 9.56 -2.96 -18.61
CA ILE A 12 9.20 -3.58 -17.34
C ILE A 12 7.90 -4.38 -17.49
N GLU A 13 6.93 -3.85 -18.23
CA GLU A 13 5.67 -4.52 -18.52
C GLU A 13 5.89 -5.86 -19.22
N VAL A 14 6.66 -5.87 -20.31
CA VAL A 14 7.01 -7.10 -21.04
C VAL A 14 7.77 -8.09 -20.14
N ALA A 15 8.66 -7.61 -19.28
CA ALA A 15 9.42 -8.44 -18.35
C ALA A 15 8.50 -9.11 -17.31
N ILE A 16 7.55 -8.36 -16.73
CA ILE A 16 6.58 -8.88 -15.77
C ILE A 16 5.65 -9.88 -16.43
N GLU A 17 5.09 -9.58 -17.60
CA GLU A 17 4.23 -10.51 -18.33
C GLU A 17 4.93 -11.83 -18.65
N LYS A 18 6.19 -11.76 -19.09
CA LYS A 18 7.00 -12.96 -19.30
C LYS A 18 7.20 -13.71 -17.98
N GLY A 19 7.54 -13.01 -16.90
CA GLY A 19 7.70 -13.60 -15.58
C GLY A 19 6.44 -14.32 -15.11
N MET A 20 5.26 -13.71 -15.29
CA MET A 20 3.98 -14.31 -14.93
C MET A 20 3.73 -15.61 -15.68
N ARG A 21 3.93 -15.64 -17.01
CA ARG A 21 3.84 -16.86 -17.82
C ARG A 21 4.84 -17.94 -17.38
N ASP A 22 6.10 -17.56 -17.15
CA ASP A 22 7.13 -18.49 -16.69
C ASP A 22 6.78 -19.11 -15.31
N ILE A 23 6.08 -18.38 -14.45
CA ILE A 23 5.63 -18.84 -13.12
C ILE A 23 4.44 -19.81 -13.23
N GLU A 24 3.56 -19.62 -14.20
CA GLU A 24 2.49 -20.58 -14.50
C GLU A 24 3.05 -21.92 -14.98
N ASP A 25 4.03 -21.87 -15.88
CA ASP A 25 4.67 -23.06 -16.43
C ASP A 25 5.54 -23.79 -15.39
N ASN A 26 6.40 -23.05 -14.70
CA ASN A 26 7.27 -23.58 -13.66
C ASN A 26 7.48 -22.56 -12.55
N THR A 27 6.60 -22.58 -11.55
CA THR A 27 6.60 -21.61 -10.45
C THR A 27 7.95 -21.40 -9.80
N ARG A 28 8.70 -22.48 -9.50
CA ARG A 28 9.99 -22.33 -8.81
C ARG A 28 11.02 -21.63 -9.68
N ARG A 29 11.12 -22.02 -10.95
CA ARG A 29 12.08 -21.44 -11.90
C ARG A 29 11.66 -20.03 -12.32
N GLY A 30 10.38 -19.83 -12.62
CA GLY A 30 9.83 -18.55 -13.05
C GLY A 30 10.03 -17.45 -12.02
N ILE A 31 9.80 -17.72 -10.73
CA ILE A 31 9.99 -16.72 -9.67
C ILE A 31 11.47 -16.33 -9.55
N ARG A 32 12.38 -17.32 -9.56
CA ARG A 32 13.84 -17.05 -9.51
C ARG A 32 14.28 -16.22 -10.72
N ASN A 33 13.87 -16.61 -11.91
CA ASN A 33 14.18 -15.88 -13.14
C ASN A 33 13.65 -14.43 -13.11
N LEU A 34 12.44 -14.21 -12.58
CA LEU A 34 11.86 -12.87 -12.47
C LEU A 34 12.63 -12.00 -11.47
N VAL A 35 13.01 -12.57 -10.32
CA VAL A 35 13.84 -11.88 -9.33
C VAL A 35 15.22 -11.55 -9.89
N ASP A 36 15.85 -12.49 -10.60
CA ASP A 36 17.15 -12.25 -11.24
C ASP A 36 17.05 -11.18 -12.32
N LEU A 37 16.02 -11.25 -13.18
CA LEU A 37 15.76 -10.23 -14.20
C LEU A 37 15.53 -8.84 -13.58
N GLY A 38 14.72 -8.75 -12.54
CA GLY A 38 14.49 -7.51 -11.80
C GLY A 38 15.78 -6.94 -11.21
N SER A 39 16.63 -7.80 -10.63
CA SER A 39 17.92 -7.39 -10.06
C SER A 39 18.88 -6.80 -11.09
N HIS A 40 18.80 -7.22 -12.36
CA HIS A 40 19.60 -6.67 -13.46
C HIS A 40 19.02 -5.37 -14.04
N LEU A 41 17.69 -5.19 -13.99
CA LEU A 41 17.00 -4.05 -14.59
C LEU A 41 16.85 -2.87 -13.62
N SER A 42 16.83 -3.12 -12.32
CA SER A 42 16.65 -2.10 -11.30
C SER A 42 17.98 -1.49 -10.86
N GLN A 43 18.00 -0.18 -10.66
CA GLN A 43 19.15 0.55 -10.15
C GLN A 43 18.81 1.22 -8.82
N GLY A 44 19.77 1.24 -7.89
CA GLY A 44 19.65 1.92 -6.61
C GLY A 44 19.54 0.98 -5.41
N ARG A 45 20.01 1.45 -4.25
CA ARG A 45 20.17 0.66 -3.02
C ARG A 45 18.89 -0.04 -2.56
N PHE A 46 17.74 0.59 -2.76
CA PHE A 46 16.43 0.03 -2.38
C PHE A 46 16.13 -1.28 -3.11
N TYR A 47 16.26 -1.28 -4.43
CA TYR A 47 16.02 -2.48 -5.23
C TYR A 47 17.11 -3.54 -4.97
N GLU A 48 18.36 -3.13 -4.77
CA GLU A 48 19.44 -4.06 -4.41
C GLU A 48 19.13 -4.81 -3.10
N ASP A 49 18.66 -4.09 -2.07
CA ASP A 49 18.27 -4.69 -0.80
C ASP A 49 17.05 -5.60 -0.95
N LEU A 50 16.02 -5.15 -1.69
CA LEU A 50 14.81 -5.92 -1.96
C LEU A 50 15.09 -7.22 -2.72
N PHE A 51 15.84 -7.16 -3.82
CA PHE A 51 16.16 -8.34 -4.61
C PHE A 51 17.12 -9.28 -3.87
N ARG A 52 18.06 -8.75 -3.09
CA ARG A 52 18.92 -9.58 -2.23
C ARG A 52 18.11 -10.33 -1.19
N MET A 53 17.16 -9.67 -0.53
CA MET A 53 16.25 -10.33 0.41
C MET A 53 15.40 -11.40 -0.30
N ALA A 54 14.83 -11.09 -1.47
CA ALA A 54 14.06 -12.05 -2.26
C ALA A 54 14.90 -13.28 -2.66
N GLN A 55 16.12 -13.09 -3.15
CA GLN A 55 17.05 -14.16 -3.50
C GLN A 55 17.40 -15.03 -2.28
N GLN A 56 17.68 -14.41 -1.12
CA GLN A 56 17.91 -15.12 0.14
C GLN A 56 16.69 -15.97 0.53
N MET A 57 15.47 -15.42 0.43
CA MET A 57 14.25 -16.17 0.70
C MET A 57 14.06 -17.33 -0.29
N LEU A 58 14.36 -17.15 -1.57
CA LEU A 58 14.17 -18.17 -2.61
C LEU A 58 15.25 -19.26 -2.62
N SER A 59 16.36 -19.05 -1.92
CA SER A 59 17.37 -20.08 -1.66
C SER A 59 16.81 -21.23 -0.83
N ASN A 60 15.82 -20.96 0.03
CA ASN A 60 15.05 -21.97 0.74
C ASN A 60 13.95 -22.55 -0.17
N GLU A 61 14.02 -23.85 -0.49
CA GLU A 61 13.04 -24.52 -1.35
C GLU A 61 11.60 -24.54 -0.80
N ASN A 62 11.46 -24.38 0.52
CA ASN A 62 10.18 -24.34 1.22
C ASN A 62 9.75 -22.91 1.56
N SER A 63 10.32 -21.92 0.87
CA SER A 63 9.95 -20.52 1.07
C SER A 63 8.46 -20.29 0.77
N PRO A 64 7.70 -19.71 1.72
CA PRO A 64 6.33 -19.26 1.48
C PRO A 64 6.20 -18.22 0.37
N LEU A 65 7.30 -17.62 -0.08
CA LEU A 65 7.29 -16.74 -1.25
C LEU A 65 6.85 -17.49 -2.51
N TYR A 66 7.18 -18.79 -2.64
CA TYR A 66 6.67 -19.62 -3.75
C TYR A 66 5.15 -19.75 -3.70
N ASP A 67 4.57 -19.95 -2.51
CA ASP A 67 3.14 -20.10 -2.32
C ASP A 67 2.40 -18.76 -2.50
N LEU A 68 2.96 -17.67 -1.97
CA LEU A 68 2.45 -16.31 -2.15
C LEU A 68 2.35 -15.97 -3.64
N THR A 69 3.46 -16.08 -4.38
CA THR A 69 3.47 -15.72 -5.80
C THR A 69 2.60 -16.67 -6.62
N ARG A 70 2.60 -17.98 -6.32
CA ARG A 70 1.68 -18.92 -6.96
C ARG A 70 0.22 -18.52 -6.76
N ASN A 71 -0.15 -18.13 -5.54
CA ASN A 71 -1.52 -17.71 -5.23
C ASN A 71 -1.89 -16.45 -6.01
N MET A 72 -1.00 -15.44 -6.07
CA MET A 72 -1.24 -14.22 -6.85
C MET A 72 -1.49 -14.54 -8.33
N ILE A 73 -0.60 -15.32 -8.96
CA ILE A 73 -0.75 -15.69 -10.38
C ILE A 73 -2.01 -16.51 -10.64
N ARG A 74 -2.42 -17.36 -9.69
CA ARG A 74 -3.57 -18.26 -9.86
C ARG A 74 -4.93 -17.58 -9.64
N TYR A 75 -5.01 -16.67 -8.67
CA TYR A 75 -6.30 -16.16 -8.17
C TYR A 75 -6.57 -14.71 -8.54
N VAL A 76 -5.57 -13.95 -8.96
CA VAL A 76 -5.71 -12.53 -9.33
C VAL A 76 -5.74 -12.39 -10.85
N ASP A 77 -6.50 -11.42 -11.34
CA ASP A 77 -6.46 -11.03 -12.74
C ASP A 77 -5.06 -10.56 -13.11
N HIS A 78 -4.51 -11.08 -14.21
CA HIS A 78 -3.11 -10.85 -14.54
C HIS A 78 -2.83 -9.40 -14.91
N GLU A 79 -3.77 -8.75 -15.58
CA GLU A 79 -3.63 -7.35 -15.97
C GLU A 79 -3.75 -6.43 -14.74
N LEU A 80 -4.67 -6.71 -13.82
CA LEU A 80 -4.71 -6.04 -12.52
C LEU A 80 -3.38 -6.20 -11.77
N LEU A 81 -2.88 -7.43 -11.61
CA LEU A 81 -1.65 -7.70 -10.88
C LEU A 81 -0.46 -6.98 -11.51
N LYS A 82 -0.31 -7.06 -12.83
CA LYS A 82 0.72 -6.37 -13.61
C LYS A 82 0.65 -4.86 -13.38
N ASN A 83 -0.53 -4.25 -13.56
CA ASN A 83 -0.72 -2.82 -13.41
C ASN A 83 -0.38 -2.33 -12.01
N ILE A 84 -0.85 -3.01 -10.95
CA ILE A 84 -0.54 -2.64 -9.57
C ILE A 84 0.97 -2.73 -9.30
N VAL A 85 1.62 -3.83 -9.72
CA VAL A 85 3.06 -4.03 -9.49
C VAL A 85 3.88 -2.97 -10.21
N ILE A 86 3.59 -2.68 -11.48
CA ILE A 86 4.35 -1.67 -12.25
C ILE A 86 4.11 -0.27 -11.69
N LYS A 87 2.87 0.08 -11.34
CA LYS A 87 2.59 1.40 -10.78
C LYS A 87 3.31 1.62 -9.46
N LEU A 88 3.26 0.64 -8.55
CA LEU A 88 3.95 0.77 -7.28
C LEU A 88 5.47 0.79 -7.48
N ALA A 89 6.02 -0.21 -8.19
CA ALA A 89 7.46 -0.37 -8.32
C ALA A 89 8.10 0.68 -9.22
N TYR A 90 7.47 1.08 -10.32
CA TYR A 90 8.05 2.01 -11.29
C TYR A 90 7.43 3.40 -11.18
N THR A 91 6.11 3.54 -11.31
CA THR A 91 5.45 4.86 -11.31
C THR A 91 5.66 5.60 -9.99
N CYS A 92 5.47 4.96 -8.84
CA CYS A 92 5.69 5.59 -7.52
C CYS A 92 7.18 5.66 -7.17
N TRP A 93 7.85 4.50 -7.05
CA TRP A 93 9.17 4.44 -6.40
C TRP A 93 10.36 4.74 -7.31
N THR A 94 10.16 4.84 -8.63
CA THR A 94 11.21 5.24 -9.58
C THR A 94 10.90 6.60 -10.21
N TYR A 95 9.84 6.67 -11.02
CA TYR A 95 9.50 7.88 -11.76
C TYR A 95 8.98 8.99 -10.83
N GLY A 96 8.03 8.67 -9.95
CA GLY A 96 7.51 9.57 -8.92
C GLY A 96 8.60 10.05 -7.97
N ALA A 97 9.43 9.13 -7.47
CA ALA A 97 10.59 9.45 -6.64
C ALA A 97 11.57 10.43 -7.30
N GLN A 98 11.82 10.31 -8.62
CA GLN A 98 12.65 11.27 -9.34
C GLN A 98 11.99 12.67 -9.35
N ARG A 99 10.69 12.74 -9.65
CA ARG A 99 9.94 14.00 -9.67
C ARG A 99 9.88 14.66 -8.30
N ILE A 100 9.68 13.87 -7.25
CA ILE A 100 9.74 14.31 -5.86
C ILE A 100 11.09 14.97 -5.59
N ARG A 101 12.21 14.30 -5.87
CA ARG A 101 13.56 14.88 -5.66
C ARG A 101 13.79 16.16 -6.45
N GLU A 102 13.29 16.24 -7.68
CA GLU A 102 13.36 17.45 -8.50
C GLU A 102 12.54 18.61 -7.89
N TYR A 103 11.36 18.30 -7.34
CA TYR A 103 10.49 19.26 -6.68
C TYR A 103 11.09 19.73 -5.35
N GLU A 104 11.59 18.81 -4.53
CA GLU A 104 12.31 19.05 -3.28
C GLU A 104 13.47 20.00 -3.50
N LYS A 105 14.33 19.73 -4.49
CA LYS A 105 15.46 20.60 -4.84
C LYS A 105 15.04 22.04 -5.20
N GLN A 106 13.86 22.21 -5.77
CA GLN A 106 13.33 23.53 -6.16
C GLN A 106 12.71 24.28 -4.98
N HIS A 107 12.08 23.58 -4.03
CA HIS A 107 11.25 24.20 -2.99
C HIS A 107 11.87 24.15 -1.58
N GLY A 108 12.90 23.32 -1.35
CA GLY A 108 13.68 23.30 -0.12
C GLY A 108 13.05 22.53 1.05
N TYR A 109 12.03 21.72 0.81
CA TYR A 109 11.41 20.83 1.79
C TYR A 109 11.10 19.46 1.18
N ASN A 110 11.03 18.43 2.01
CA ASN A 110 10.75 17.05 1.60
C ASN A 110 9.28 16.85 1.19
N VAL A 111 9.01 15.87 0.33
CA VAL A 111 7.66 15.54 -0.14
C VAL A 111 7.33 14.08 0.12
N PRO A 112 6.18 13.76 0.75
CA PRO A 112 5.79 12.38 1.01
C PRO A 112 5.51 11.63 -0.30
N TRP A 113 5.95 10.38 -0.41
CA TRP A 113 5.72 9.58 -1.63
C TRP A 113 4.28 9.08 -1.81
N THR A 114 3.44 9.22 -0.78
CA THR A 114 2.02 8.82 -0.76
C THR A 114 1.19 9.84 0.00
N LEU A 115 -0.07 10.04 -0.41
CA LEU A 115 -1.07 10.75 0.38
C LEU A 115 -1.93 9.76 1.15
N VAL A 116 -2.18 10.04 2.42
CA VAL A 116 -3.10 9.25 3.26
C VAL A 116 -4.39 10.03 3.49
N PHE A 117 -5.54 9.38 3.39
CA PHE A 117 -6.85 9.95 3.61
C PHE A 117 -7.55 9.17 4.72
N ASP A 118 -7.90 9.84 5.83
CA ASP A 118 -8.62 9.21 6.93
C ASP A 118 -10.08 9.69 6.99
N PHE A 119 -10.95 8.90 6.37
CA PHE A 119 -12.39 9.14 6.25
C PHE A 119 -13.20 8.25 7.21
N ARG A 120 -12.56 7.73 8.27
CA ARG A 120 -13.25 6.93 9.28
C ARG A 120 -14.11 7.78 10.22
N GLN A 121 -13.74 9.03 10.45
CA GLN A 121 -14.53 9.96 11.27
C GLN A 121 -15.61 10.65 10.45
N GLU A 122 -16.82 10.69 11.00
CA GLU A 122 -17.95 11.41 10.39
C GLU A 122 -17.77 12.92 10.52
N SER A 123 -18.11 13.61 9.44
CA SER A 123 -18.30 15.04 9.39
C SER A 123 -19.44 15.33 8.43
N GLU A 124 -20.23 16.36 8.69
CA GLU A 124 -21.23 16.84 7.71
C GLU A 124 -20.56 17.42 6.46
N ASP A 125 -19.30 17.84 6.58
CA ASP A 125 -18.54 18.55 5.56
C ASP A 125 -17.39 17.69 5.01
N MET A 126 -17.71 16.45 4.60
CA MET A 126 -16.74 15.56 3.96
C MET A 126 -16.20 16.15 2.65
N LEU A 127 -14.97 15.79 2.27
CA LEU A 127 -14.39 16.15 0.99
C LEU A 127 -15.28 15.66 -0.15
N SER A 128 -15.57 16.57 -1.08
CA SER A 128 -16.30 16.25 -2.29
C SER A 128 -15.43 15.45 -3.26
N ALA A 129 -16.07 14.77 -4.21
CA ALA A 129 -15.39 14.11 -5.31
C ALA A 129 -14.54 15.09 -6.16
N GLY A 130 -14.93 16.37 -6.24
CA GLY A 130 -14.15 17.40 -6.93
C GLY A 130 -12.83 17.70 -6.21
N GLU A 131 -12.90 17.96 -4.91
CA GLU A 131 -11.71 18.21 -4.07
C GLU A 131 -10.74 17.03 -4.07
N LEU A 132 -11.27 15.79 -4.04
CA LEU A 132 -10.44 14.59 -4.16
C LEU A 132 -9.68 14.52 -5.48
N ARG A 133 -10.34 14.83 -6.61
CA ARG A 133 -9.67 14.86 -7.93
C ARG A 133 -8.58 15.91 -7.96
N GLU A 134 -8.84 17.10 -7.43
CA GLU A 134 -7.86 18.18 -7.39
C GLU A 134 -6.62 17.77 -6.58
N LEU A 135 -6.82 17.18 -5.39
CA LEU A 135 -5.71 16.72 -4.54
C LEU A 135 -4.88 15.61 -5.20
N LEU A 136 -5.54 14.65 -5.85
CA LEU A 136 -4.84 13.58 -6.57
C LEU A 136 -4.04 14.14 -7.76
N ASN A 137 -4.64 15.02 -8.56
CA ASN A 137 -3.96 15.68 -9.68
C ASN A 137 -2.80 16.56 -9.22
N GLU A 138 -2.95 17.31 -8.13
CA GLU A 138 -1.88 18.13 -7.55
C GLU A 138 -0.74 17.23 -7.07
N GLY A 139 -1.05 16.13 -6.38
CA GLY A 139 -0.07 15.12 -5.97
C GLY A 139 0.70 14.51 -7.15
N GLU A 140 0.00 14.07 -8.20
CA GLU A 140 0.64 13.50 -9.39
C GLU A 140 1.56 14.51 -10.10
N SER A 141 1.18 15.79 -10.10
CA SER A 141 1.98 16.85 -10.72
C SER A 141 3.37 16.99 -10.09
N ILE A 142 3.50 16.64 -8.80
CA ILE A 142 4.76 16.70 -8.03
C ILE A 142 5.39 15.31 -7.79
N GLY A 143 4.80 14.24 -8.32
CA GLY A 143 5.36 12.89 -8.29
C GLY A 143 4.71 11.91 -7.30
N ILE A 144 3.62 12.30 -6.65
CA ILE A 144 2.87 11.44 -5.72
C ILE A 144 1.80 10.68 -6.50
N TYR A 145 2.04 9.40 -6.76
CA TYR A 145 1.14 8.52 -7.51
C TYR A 145 0.44 7.47 -6.63
N CYS A 146 0.68 7.49 -5.31
CA CYS A 146 0.10 6.54 -4.37
C CYS A 146 -0.88 7.26 -3.42
N GLY A 147 -2.07 6.68 -3.26
CA GLY A 147 -3.07 7.14 -2.30
C GLY A 147 -3.55 6.00 -1.39
N MET A 148 -3.71 6.27 -0.10
CA MET A 148 -4.19 5.30 0.87
C MET A 148 -5.42 5.85 1.59
N PHE A 149 -6.57 5.19 1.46
CA PHE A 149 -7.86 5.67 1.95
C PHE A 149 -8.39 4.77 3.05
N PHE A 150 -8.59 5.31 4.25
CA PHE A 150 -9.26 4.64 5.36
C PHE A 150 -10.71 5.03 5.39
N LEU A 151 -11.60 4.06 5.21
CA LEU A 151 -13.03 4.31 5.12
C LEU A 151 -13.76 3.83 6.36
N LYS A 152 -14.79 4.58 6.74
CA LYS A 152 -15.84 4.06 7.62
C LYS A 152 -16.56 2.89 6.94
N ASP A 153 -17.18 2.03 7.75
CA ASP A 153 -18.07 0.98 7.27
C ASP A 153 -19.31 1.55 6.55
N ASN A 154 -19.16 1.80 5.25
CA ASN A 154 -20.21 2.29 4.38
C ASN A 154 -19.92 1.87 2.92
N PRO A 155 -20.70 0.93 2.35
CA PRO A 155 -20.52 0.49 0.97
C PRO A 155 -20.68 1.59 -0.08
N GLN A 156 -21.55 2.58 0.16
CA GLN A 156 -21.78 3.68 -0.77
C GLN A 156 -20.58 4.63 -0.80
N LEU A 157 -19.96 4.89 0.36
CA LEU A 157 -18.74 5.70 0.44
C LEU A 157 -17.61 5.08 -0.39
N LEU A 158 -17.47 3.75 -0.35
CA LEU A 158 -16.51 3.04 -1.21
C LEU A 158 -16.88 3.18 -2.69
N ALA A 159 -18.15 3.02 -3.07
CA ALA A 159 -18.60 3.15 -4.45
C ALA A 159 -18.30 4.55 -5.04
N ASP A 160 -18.59 5.60 -4.26
CA ASP A 160 -18.35 6.99 -4.65
C ASP A 160 -16.85 7.26 -4.80
N LEU A 161 -16.03 6.76 -3.87
CA LEU A 161 -14.57 6.86 -3.96
C LEU A 161 -14.03 6.13 -5.19
N LEU A 162 -14.48 4.89 -5.45
CA LEU A 162 -14.00 4.10 -6.59
C LEU A 162 -14.26 4.80 -7.93
N THR A 163 -15.34 5.57 -8.04
CA THR A 163 -15.60 6.40 -9.22
C THR A 163 -14.46 7.40 -9.44
N VAL A 164 -14.08 8.15 -8.40
CA VAL A 164 -12.97 9.11 -8.46
C VAL A 164 -11.63 8.43 -8.73
N LEU A 165 -11.36 7.30 -8.05
CA LEU A 165 -10.10 6.58 -8.22
C LEU A 165 -9.97 5.99 -9.62
N SER A 166 -11.05 5.53 -10.23
CA SER A 166 -11.03 4.94 -11.58
C SER A 166 -10.64 5.94 -12.67
N GLU A 167 -10.84 7.24 -12.44
CA GLU A 167 -10.47 8.32 -13.36
C GLU A 167 -8.97 8.65 -13.28
N ASN A 168 -8.28 8.28 -12.19
CA ASN A 168 -6.84 8.51 -11.99
C ASN A 168 -6.05 7.27 -12.44
N GLU A 169 -5.89 7.12 -13.75
CA GLU A 169 -5.33 5.92 -14.38
C GLU A 169 -3.85 5.68 -14.08
N GLU A 170 -3.05 6.71 -13.78
CA GLU A 170 -1.62 6.54 -13.46
C GLU A 170 -1.40 6.17 -11.99
N GLY A 171 -2.32 6.58 -11.12
CA GLY A 171 -2.29 6.30 -9.69
C GLY A 171 -2.49 4.84 -9.31
N VAL A 172 -2.01 4.50 -8.12
CA VAL A 172 -2.29 3.25 -7.41
C VAL A 172 -2.87 3.54 -6.03
N PHE A 173 -3.94 2.85 -5.68
CA PHE A 173 -4.72 3.17 -4.49
C PHE A 173 -4.91 1.96 -3.58
N PHE A 174 -4.72 2.17 -2.29
CA PHE A 174 -5.02 1.18 -1.25
C PHE A 174 -6.24 1.66 -0.47
N VAL A 175 -7.29 0.84 -0.42
CA VAL A 175 -8.53 1.22 0.25
C VAL A 175 -8.78 0.31 1.44
N PHE A 176 -8.55 0.84 2.63
CA PHE A 176 -8.73 0.19 3.91
C PHE A 176 -10.21 0.28 4.30
N ALA A 177 -10.90 -0.85 4.23
CA ALA A 177 -12.35 -0.91 4.38
C ALA A 177 -12.81 -2.10 5.22
N ALA A 178 -13.96 -1.91 5.89
CA ALA A 178 -14.65 -2.98 6.58
C ALA A 178 -15.18 -4.04 5.60
N PRO A 179 -15.32 -5.31 6.03
CA PRO A 179 -15.85 -6.38 5.17
C PRO A 179 -17.21 -6.06 4.53
N ALA A 180 -18.10 -5.36 5.25
CA ALA A 180 -19.44 -5.04 4.73
C ALA A 180 -19.43 -4.05 3.56
N ALA A 181 -18.38 -3.23 3.40
CA ALA A 181 -18.22 -2.35 2.24
C ALA A 181 -17.90 -3.13 0.94
N ILE A 182 -17.41 -4.37 1.04
CA ILE A 182 -17.03 -5.19 -0.10
C ILE A 182 -18.24 -5.94 -0.66
N THR A 183 -19.02 -5.23 -1.44
CA THR A 183 -20.12 -5.79 -2.24
C THR A 183 -19.60 -6.34 -3.56
N TRP A 184 -20.44 -7.13 -4.25
CA TRP A 184 -20.14 -7.60 -5.61
C TRP A 184 -19.93 -6.46 -6.61
N ASP A 185 -20.71 -5.38 -6.50
CA ASP A 185 -20.59 -4.25 -7.42
C ASP A 185 -19.28 -3.49 -7.18
N ASN A 186 -18.93 -3.23 -5.92
CA ASN A 186 -17.65 -2.60 -5.58
C ASN A 186 -16.46 -3.45 -6.04
N ALA A 187 -16.52 -4.78 -5.86
CA ALA A 187 -15.47 -5.69 -6.32
C ALA A 187 -15.32 -5.71 -7.86
N ARG A 188 -16.44 -5.62 -8.60
CA ARG A 188 -16.39 -5.51 -10.07
C ARG A 188 -15.73 -4.23 -10.54
N VAL A 189 -16.04 -3.10 -9.89
CA VAL A 189 -15.42 -1.81 -10.22
C VAL A 189 -13.92 -1.86 -9.95
N ILE A 190 -13.50 -2.41 -8.80
CA ILE A 190 -12.08 -2.62 -8.46
C ILE A 190 -11.36 -3.46 -9.53
N GLY A 191 -11.97 -4.59 -9.92
CA GLY A 191 -11.40 -5.46 -10.95
C GLY A 191 -11.30 -4.79 -12.33
N ALA A 192 -12.24 -3.88 -12.64
CA ALA A 192 -12.27 -3.16 -13.91
C ALA A 192 -11.27 -1.99 -13.97
N SER A 193 -11.13 -1.22 -12.88
CA SER A 193 -10.25 -0.04 -12.85
C SER A 193 -8.76 -0.41 -12.79
N LYS A 194 -8.45 -1.62 -12.30
CA LYS A 194 -7.09 -2.19 -12.26
C LYS A 194 -6.03 -1.34 -11.55
N ASN A 195 -6.46 -0.42 -10.70
CA ASN A 195 -5.60 0.53 -10.01
C ASN A 195 -5.81 0.58 -8.48
N THR A 196 -6.75 -0.22 -7.97
CA THR A 196 -7.14 -0.21 -6.56
C THR A 196 -6.91 -1.58 -5.92
N VAL A 197 -6.35 -1.58 -4.71
CA VAL A 197 -6.14 -2.75 -3.85
C VAL A 197 -6.97 -2.58 -2.57
N PRO A 198 -8.09 -3.30 -2.42
CA PRO A 198 -8.81 -3.34 -1.15
C PRO A 198 -7.95 -4.00 -0.05
N VAL A 199 -7.97 -3.38 1.12
CA VAL A 199 -7.32 -3.88 2.34
C VAL A 199 -8.41 -4.13 3.36
N LEU A 200 -8.74 -5.39 3.59
CA LEU A 200 -9.84 -5.83 4.44
C LEU A 200 -9.53 -5.65 5.91
N HIS A 201 -10.41 -4.99 6.65
CA HIS A 201 -10.32 -4.92 8.10
C HIS A 201 -10.63 -6.27 8.74
N LEU A 202 -9.81 -6.66 9.71
CA LEU A 202 -10.08 -7.78 10.61
C LEU A 202 -9.63 -7.37 12.01
N GLN A 203 -10.54 -6.94 12.88
CA GLN A 203 -10.17 -6.52 14.23
C GLN A 203 -10.27 -7.67 15.24
N SER A 204 -11.21 -8.58 15.02
CA SER A 204 -11.55 -9.64 15.95
C SER A 204 -11.88 -10.94 15.23
N LEU A 205 -11.65 -12.07 15.90
CA LEU A 205 -12.05 -13.38 15.38
C LEU A 205 -13.57 -13.59 15.37
N ALA A 206 -14.33 -12.72 16.04
CA ALA A 206 -15.79 -12.68 15.94
C ALA A 206 -16.25 -12.27 14.52
N GLU A 207 -15.46 -11.48 13.80
CA GLU A 207 -15.73 -11.01 12.44
C GLU A 207 -15.37 -12.05 11.36
N ARG A 208 -14.99 -13.27 11.77
CA ARG A 208 -14.53 -14.33 10.86
C ARG A 208 -15.48 -14.55 9.68
N GLN A 209 -16.80 -14.58 9.94
CA GLN A 209 -17.77 -14.89 8.89
C GLN A 209 -17.81 -13.79 7.83
N SER A 210 -18.02 -12.54 8.21
CA SER A 210 -18.07 -11.41 7.29
C SER A 210 -16.74 -11.20 6.56
N TYR A 211 -15.61 -11.36 7.26
CA TYR A 211 -14.28 -11.31 6.65
C TYR A 211 -14.07 -12.38 5.56
N LEU A 212 -14.45 -13.63 5.82
CA LEU A 212 -14.35 -14.71 4.83
C LEU A 212 -15.28 -14.48 3.63
N GLU A 213 -16.48 -13.95 3.86
CA GLU A 213 -17.42 -13.60 2.80
C GLU A 213 -16.88 -12.48 1.91
N ALA A 214 -16.38 -11.38 2.47
CA ALA A 214 -15.78 -10.28 1.73
C ALA A 214 -14.56 -10.74 0.92
N ALA A 215 -13.68 -11.55 1.53
CA ALA A 215 -12.53 -12.13 0.83
C ALA A 215 -12.94 -13.07 -0.32
N LYS A 216 -14.03 -13.83 -0.15
CA LYS A 216 -14.59 -14.65 -1.22
C LYS A 216 -15.07 -13.78 -2.38
N VAL A 217 -15.79 -12.69 -2.12
CA VAL A 217 -16.23 -11.75 -3.16
C VAL A 217 -15.04 -11.21 -3.95
N LEU A 218 -13.97 -10.77 -3.27
CA LEU A 218 -12.76 -10.28 -3.94
C LEU A 218 -12.08 -11.38 -4.77
N THR A 219 -11.96 -12.58 -4.22
CA THR A 219 -11.34 -13.73 -4.92
C THR A 219 -12.14 -14.14 -6.16
N GLU A 220 -13.46 -14.19 -6.08
CA GLU A 220 -14.33 -14.56 -7.22
C GLU A 220 -14.35 -13.48 -8.31
N ASN A 221 -14.09 -12.22 -7.97
CA ASN A 221 -13.85 -11.13 -8.92
C ASN A 221 -12.37 -10.98 -9.33
N LYS A 222 -11.51 -11.91 -8.91
CA LYS A 222 -10.06 -11.93 -9.21
C LYS A 222 -9.31 -10.66 -8.77
N CYS A 223 -9.76 -10.01 -7.71
CA CYS A 223 -9.11 -8.82 -7.18
C CYS A 223 -7.83 -9.18 -6.41
N LEU A 224 -6.84 -8.30 -6.48
CA LEU A 224 -5.70 -8.28 -5.55
C LEU A 224 -6.15 -7.64 -4.25
N PHE A 225 -5.91 -8.27 -3.10
CA PHE A 225 -6.32 -7.71 -1.81
C PHE A 225 -5.40 -8.12 -0.66
N ALA A 226 -5.42 -7.33 0.41
CA ALA A 226 -4.70 -7.58 1.64
C ALA A 226 -5.63 -7.52 2.86
N THR A 227 -5.10 -7.81 4.04
CA THR A 227 -5.79 -7.67 5.33
C THR A 227 -5.08 -6.62 6.17
N TYR A 228 -5.81 -5.84 6.96
CA TYR A 228 -5.22 -5.01 8.00
C TYR A 228 -5.90 -5.20 9.35
N GLY A 229 -5.11 -5.00 10.41
CA GLY A 229 -5.58 -5.02 11.79
C GLY A 229 -4.98 -3.85 12.56
N GLU A 230 -5.80 -3.16 13.34
CA GLU A 230 -5.34 -2.08 14.20
C GLU A 230 -4.90 -2.64 15.55
N TYR A 231 -3.73 -2.20 16.02
CA TYR A 231 -3.16 -2.69 17.26
C TYR A 231 -2.87 -1.59 18.28
N ASN A 232 -3.04 -1.94 19.55
CA ASN A 232 -2.66 -1.19 20.74
C ASN A 232 -2.18 -2.17 21.83
N ASP A 233 -2.02 -1.67 23.06
CA ASP A 233 -1.49 -2.47 24.17
C ASP A 233 -2.40 -3.61 24.65
N ASP A 234 -3.67 -3.62 24.23
CA ASP A 234 -4.69 -4.56 24.74
C ASP A 234 -4.95 -5.71 23.77
N ASN A 235 -4.76 -5.47 22.46
CA ASN A 235 -5.12 -6.46 21.43
C ASN A 235 -3.91 -7.03 20.66
N LEU A 236 -2.70 -6.47 20.82
CA LEU A 236 -1.52 -6.90 20.05
C LEU A 236 -1.25 -8.42 20.15
N PRO A 237 -1.31 -9.07 21.34
CA PRO A 237 -1.11 -10.53 21.43
C PRO A 237 -2.12 -11.35 20.61
N LEU A 238 -3.36 -10.85 20.43
CA LEU A 238 -4.37 -11.51 19.62
C LEU A 238 -4.01 -11.43 18.12
N LEU A 239 -3.68 -10.24 17.62
CA LEU A 239 -3.35 -10.00 16.21
C LEU A 239 -2.12 -10.83 15.77
N LEU A 240 -1.15 -11.00 16.67
CA LEU A 240 0.05 -11.79 16.41
C LEU A 240 -0.10 -13.29 16.72
N SER A 241 -1.28 -13.71 17.20
CA SER A 241 -1.53 -15.10 17.54
C SER A 241 -1.57 -15.99 16.30
N SER A 242 -1.15 -17.25 16.45
CA SER A 242 -1.21 -18.23 15.35
C SER A 242 -2.65 -18.44 14.84
N ARG A 243 -3.66 -18.32 15.71
CA ARG A 243 -5.07 -18.45 15.33
C ARG A 243 -5.51 -17.32 14.39
N TYR A 244 -5.11 -16.08 14.68
CA TYR A 244 -5.40 -14.92 13.86
C TYR A 244 -4.65 -15.00 12.51
N LEU A 245 -3.35 -15.26 12.54
CA LEU A 245 -2.54 -15.34 11.32
C LEU A 245 -2.92 -16.53 10.42
N ASN A 246 -3.43 -17.64 10.99
CA ASN A 246 -4.01 -18.74 10.20
C ASN A 246 -5.32 -18.35 9.50
N LEU A 247 -6.13 -17.47 10.10
CA LEU A 247 -7.31 -16.92 9.44
C LEU A 247 -6.89 -16.02 8.25
N VAL A 248 -5.92 -15.13 8.45
CA VAL A 248 -5.36 -14.30 7.36
C VAL A 248 -4.77 -15.18 6.25
N LYS A 249 -4.06 -16.25 6.60
CA LYS A 249 -3.54 -17.24 5.63
C LYS A 249 -4.66 -17.88 4.79
N THR A 250 -5.83 -18.10 5.36
CA THR A 250 -6.92 -18.87 4.73
C THR A 250 -7.48 -18.17 3.49
N VAL A 251 -7.53 -16.83 3.50
CA VAL A 251 -8.09 -16.05 2.39
C VAL A 251 -7.12 -15.85 1.23
N LYS A 252 -5.84 -16.18 1.40
CA LYS A 252 -4.78 -16.08 0.37
C LYS A 252 -4.61 -14.65 -0.19
N GLY A 253 -4.92 -13.64 0.60
CA GLY A 253 -4.55 -12.24 0.31
C GLY A 253 -3.03 -12.05 0.33
N VAL A 254 -2.55 -10.96 -0.25
CA VAL A 254 -1.11 -10.75 -0.48
C VAL A 254 -0.34 -10.33 0.77
N GLY A 255 -1.03 -9.79 1.76
CA GLY A 255 -0.37 -9.26 2.95
C GLY A 255 -1.28 -9.08 4.15
N PHE A 256 -0.63 -8.93 5.30
CA PHE A 256 -1.18 -8.50 6.56
C PHE A 256 -0.50 -7.20 6.98
N ILE A 257 -1.27 -6.12 7.04
CA ILE A 257 -0.82 -4.79 7.42
C ILE A 257 -1.19 -4.55 8.89
N THR A 258 -0.19 -4.33 9.75
CA THR A 258 -0.41 -3.90 11.12
C THR A 258 -0.43 -2.38 11.17
N LEU A 259 -1.47 -1.82 11.77
CA LEU A 259 -1.61 -0.38 11.94
C LEU A 259 -1.67 -0.05 13.43
N ARG A 260 -0.74 0.78 13.92
CA ARG A 260 -0.77 1.24 15.30
C ARG A 260 -1.90 2.25 15.50
N SER A 261 -2.89 1.93 16.33
CA SER A 261 -4.00 2.86 16.61
C SER A 261 -3.73 3.80 17.77
N GLN A 262 -2.79 3.46 18.67
CA GLN A 262 -2.39 4.27 19.81
C GLN A 262 -0.92 4.06 20.14
N GLN A 263 -0.31 5.03 20.83
CA GLN A 263 1.04 4.85 21.36
C GLN A 263 1.07 3.64 22.31
N LEU A 264 2.04 2.75 22.10
CA LEU A 264 2.29 1.64 23.02
C LEU A 264 3.00 2.16 24.27
N ASN A 265 2.47 1.79 25.42
CA ASN A 265 2.99 2.12 26.74
C ASN A 265 3.64 0.90 27.42
N LYS A 266 3.32 -0.33 26.99
CA LYS A 266 3.92 -1.55 27.54
C LYS A 266 5.19 -1.93 26.76
N ALA A 267 6.34 -1.91 27.44
CA ALA A 267 7.63 -2.30 26.85
C ALA A 267 7.64 -3.73 26.29
N GLU A 268 6.89 -4.66 26.91
CA GLU A 268 6.73 -6.02 26.41
C GLU A 268 6.10 -6.06 25.01
N ASN A 269 5.11 -5.20 24.75
CA ASN A 269 4.40 -5.14 23.48
C ASN A 269 5.26 -4.49 22.39
N ILE A 270 6.05 -3.48 22.75
CA ILE A 270 7.05 -2.90 21.85
C ILE A 270 8.05 -3.98 21.40
N ASN A 271 8.57 -4.76 22.34
CA ASN A 271 9.47 -5.87 22.00
C ASN A 271 8.77 -6.96 21.19
N LEU A 272 7.51 -7.26 21.52
CA LEU A 272 6.73 -8.28 20.84
C LEU A 272 6.52 -7.94 19.35
N ILE A 273 6.07 -6.73 19.03
CA ILE A 273 5.88 -6.32 17.62
C ILE A 273 7.21 -6.23 16.88
N ASN A 274 8.26 -5.67 17.49
CA ASN A 274 9.58 -5.57 16.86
C ASN A 274 10.16 -6.94 16.51
N ASN A 275 10.06 -7.89 17.45
CA ASN A 275 10.48 -9.28 17.23
C ASN A 275 9.63 -9.95 16.16
N PHE A 276 8.31 -9.72 16.17
CA PHE A 276 7.42 -10.27 15.17
C PHE A 276 7.77 -9.78 13.76
N ILE A 277 7.89 -8.46 13.54
CA ILE A 277 8.25 -7.89 12.23
C ILE A 277 9.63 -8.35 11.78
N THR A 278 10.63 -8.34 12.67
CA THR A 278 11.99 -8.82 12.34
C THR A 278 11.99 -10.30 11.97
N SER A 279 11.24 -11.11 12.72
CA SER A 279 11.07 -12.53 12.42
C SER A 279 10.31 -12.74 11.12
N ALA A 280 9.32 -11.92 10.78
CA ALA A 280 8.57 -12.05 9.54
C ALA A 280 9.44 -11.78 8.30
N LYS A 281 10.40 -10.85 8.40
CA LYS A 281 11.37 -10.54 7.34
C LYS A 281 12.43 -11.63 7.13
N THR A 282 12.64 -12.51 8.11
CA THR A 282 13.76 -13.47 8.13
C THR A 282 13.32 -14.94 8.20
N ALA A 283 12.34 -15.24 9.03
CA ALA A 283 11.72 -16.54 9.24
C ALA A 283 10.47 -16.64 8.35
N THR A 284 10.69 -17.20 7.16
CA THR A 284 9.69 -17.64 6.20
C THR A 284 8.59 -18.51 6.84
N ARG A 285 7.53 -17.90 7.38
CA ARG A 285 6.45 -18.61 8.11
C ARG A 285 5.08 -18.54 7.44
N TYR A 286 4.78 -17.48 6.70
CA TYR A 286 3.46 -17.23 6.13
C TYR A 286 3.54 -16.90 4.63
N PRO A 287 2.61 -17.39 3.80
CA PRO A 287 2.60 -17.12 2.35
C PRO A 287 1.89 -15.79 2.05
N PHE A 288 2.21 -14.75 2.82
CA PHE A 288 1.75 -13.37 2.67
C PHE A 288 2.78 -12.43 3.30
N LEU A 289 2.81 -11.20 2.82
CA LEU A 289 3.70 -10.15 3.34
C LEU A 289 3.21 -9.67 4.71
N ILE A 290 4.13 -9.38 5.63
CA ILE A 290 3.81 -8.72 6.89
C ILE A 290 4.41 -7.33 6.83
N ILE A 291 3.55 -6.32 6.99
CA ILE A 291 3.85 -4.92 6.75
C ILE A 291 3.43 -4.15 7.99
N ASP A 292 4.33 -3.39 8.60
CA ASP A 292 3.92 -2.34 9.53
C ASP A 292 3.64 -1.06 8.73
N PHE A 293 2.43 -0.52 8.86
CA PHE A 293 1.97 0.58 8.03
C PHE A 293 2.86 1.82 8.14
N TYR A 294 3.16 2.26 9.36
CA TYR A 294 3.92 3.48 9.57
C TYR A 294 5.40 3.27 9.28
N ASP A 295 5.97 2.14 9.70
CA ASP A 295 7.39 1.88 9.49
C ASP A 295 7.72 1.67 8.01
N GLU A 296 6.86 0.99 7.24
CA GLU A 296 7.10 0.77 5.80
C GLU A 296 6.90 2.05 4.99
N ILE A 297 5.92 2.90 5.32
CA ILE A 297 5.80 4.23 4.69
C ILE A 297 7.07 5.05 4.96
N ALA A 298 7.51 5.12 6.22
CA ALA A 298 8.72 5.86 6.60
C ALA A 298 10.01 5.27 6.00
N HIS A 299 10.06 3.96 5.75
CA HIS A 299 11.20 3.31 5.11
C HIS A 299 11.32 3.69 3.63
N VAL A 300 10.21 3.65 2.89
CA VAL A 300 10.17 4.08 1.49
C VAL A 300 10.47 5.58 1.39
N ASP A 301 9.92 6.39 2.30
CA ASP A 301 10.12 7.83 2.27
C ASP A 301 11.58 8.23 2.52
N ARG A 302 12.24 7.66 3.54
CA ARG A 302 13.69 7.88 3.78
C ARG A 302 14.57 7.48 2.61
N THR A 303 14.12 6.55 1.79
CA THR A 303 14.82 6.13 0.56
C THR A 303 14.69 7.18 -0.55
N ILE A 304 13.55 7.87 -0.61
CA ILE A 304 13.24 8.87 -1.64
C ILE A 304 13.77 10.25 -1.23
N SER A 305 13.45 10.68 -0.01
CA SER A 305 13.54 12.04 0.52
C SER A 305 14.48 12.20 1.73
N VAL A 306 15.28 11.17 2.05
CA VAL A 306 16.28 11.13 3.15
C VAL A 306 15.69 11.11 4.56
N GLU A 307 14.68 11.91 4.85
CA GLU A 307 13.91 11.88 6.12
C GLU A 307 12.54 11.23 5.92
N ASP A 308 11.83 10.97 7.03
CA ASP A 308 10.49 10.41 7.02
C ASP A 308 9.41 11.50 6.93
N CYS A 309 8.66 11.50 5.84
CA CYS A 309 7.49 12.34 5.63
C CYS A 309 6.21 11.52 5.78
N PHE A 310 5.22 12.11 6.44
CA PHE A 310 3.88 11.56 6.53
C PHE A 310 2.87 12.70 6.53
N LEU A 311 1.94 12.66 5.57
CA LEU A 311 0.84 13.60 5.43
C LEU A 311 -0.47 12.83 5.31
N ALA A 312 -1.40 13.10 6.23
CA ALA A 312 -2.75 12.58 6.18
C ALA A 312 -3.78 13.72 6.08
N ILE A 313 -4.82 13.51 5.28
CA ILE A 313 -5.92 14.43 5.06
C ILE A 313 -7.18 13.77 5.63
N GLN A 314 -7.79 14.42 6.62
CA GLN A 314 -9.02 13.93 7.25
C GLN A 314 -10.22 14.15 6.33
N GLY A 315 -11.34 13.49 6.62
CA GLY A 315 -12.59 13.61 5.88
C GLY A 315 -13.06 15.05 5.66
N ASN A 316 -12.84 15.95 6.60
CA ASN A 316 -13.21 17.38 6.50
C ASN A 316 -12.08 18.28 5.94
N GLY A 317 -11.05 17.70 5.34
CA GLY A 317 -9.90 18.41 4.78
C GLY A 317 -8.82 18.83 5.79
N GLN A 318 -9.00 18.57 7.09
CA GLN A 318 -8.00 18.87 8.11
C GLN A 318 -6.73 18.03 7.92
N ILE A 319 -5.57 18.62 8.23
CA ILE A 319 -4.28 17.95 8.04
C ILE A 319 -3.81 17.26 9.33
N ALA A 320 -3.19 16.09 9.18
CA ALA A 320 -2.43 15.39 10.22
C ALA A 320 -1.05 14.98 9.70
N VAL A 321 -0.06 14.94 10.59
CA VAL A 321 1.36 14.68 10.24
C VAL A 321 1.99 13.68 11.20
N LYS A 322 3.01 12.93 10.78
CA LYS A 322 3.64 11.82 11.53
C LYS A 322 2.72 10.60 11.76
N THR A 323 1.47 10.82 12.16
CA THR A 323 0.41 9.82 12.28
C THR A 323 -0.94 10.42 11.89
N MET A 324 -1.96 9.58 11.65
CA MET A 324 -3.31 10.07 11.34
C MET A 324 -3.96 10.84 12.50
N ASP A 325 -3.52 10.59 13.75
CA ASP A 325 -4.09 11.22 14.95
C ASP A 325 -3.47 12.57 15.31
N ASN A 326 -2.25 12.85 14.82
CA ASN A 326 -1.53 14.07 15.12
C ASN A 326 -1.97 15.22 14.19
N ARG A 327 -3.19 15.70 14.46
CA ARG A 327 -3.90 16.72 13.70
C ARG A 327 -3.34 18.12 13.94
N LEU A 328 -3.38 18.94 12.90
CA LEU A 328 -2.99 20.35 12.89
C LEU A 328 -4.25 21.21 12.66
N PRO A 329 -4.93 21.69 13.72
CA PRO A 329 -6.21 22.40 13.59
C PRO A 329 -6.20 23.62 12.69
N GLN A 330 -5.03 24.24 12.53
CA GLN A 330 -4.80 25.44 11.74
C GLN A 330 -4.61 25.20 10.24
N LEU A 331 -4.47 23.94 9.80
CA LEU A 331 -4.23 23.59 8.39
C LEU A 331 -5.37 22.76 7.82
N ASN A 332 -5.87 23.17 6.65
CA ASN A 332 -6.93 22.50 5.91
C ASN A 332 -6.75 22.73 4.40
N ILE A 333 -7.03 21.72 3.58
CA ILE A 333 -6.95 21.79 2.11
C ILE A 333 -7.88 22.84 1.49
N ARG A 334 -8.99 23.20 2.16
CA ARG A 334 -9.93 24.24 1.71
C ARG A 334 -9.40 25.67 1.91
N THR A 335 -8.41 25.84 2.79
CA THR A 335 -7.85 27.15 3.14
C THR A 335 -6.39 27.31 2.73
N HIS A 336 -5.72 26.22 2.39
CA HIS A 336 -4.31 26.17 2.02
C HIS A 336 -4.13 25.20 0.85
N SER A 337 -3.30 25.57 -0.14
CA SER A 337 -2.88 24.62 -1.18
C SER A 337 -2.05 23.49 -0.60
N LEU A 338 -1.97 22.34 -1.29
CA LEU A 338 -1.13 21.23 -0.86
C LEU A 338 0.34 21.66 -0.75
N GLN A 339 0.82 22.47 -1.70
CA GLN A 339 2.14 23.11 -1.64
C GLN A 339 2.37 23.86 -0.32
N ALA A 340 1.44 24.75 0.07
CA ALA A 340 1.59 25.55 1.28
C ALA A 340 1.53 24.70 2.56
N ILE A 341 0.74 23.62 2.54
CA ILE A 341 0.68 22.65 3.63
C ILE A 341 2.04 21.94 3.76
N MET A 342 2.60 21.42 2.66
CA MET A 342 3.88 20.73 2.68
C MET A 342 5.02 21.65 3.15
N GLU A 343 5.09 22.88 2.64
CA GLU A 343 6.11 23.86 3.05
C GLU A 343 6.09 24.14 4.55
N LYS A 344 4.90 24.16 5.17
CA LYS A 344 4.73 24.42 6.61
C LYS A 344 4.99 23.20 7.50
N THR A 345 4.93 22.00 6.96
CA THR A 345 4.84 20.77 7.77
C THR A 345 5.95 19.77 7.52
N MET A 346 6.51 19.73 6.32
CA MET A 346 7.56 18.81 5.95
C MET A 346 8.94 19.36 6.36
N SER A 347 9.85 18.45 6.67
CA SER A 347 11.23 18.81 7.00
C SER A 347 11.89 19.58 5.86
N LYS A 348 12.71 20.57 6.24
CA LYS A 348 13.57 21.27 5.28
C LYS A 348 14.70 20.34 4.87
N ILE A 349 15.09 20.44 3.61
CA ILE A 349 16.18 19.60 3.12
C ILE A 349 17.49 20.09 3.71
N SER A 350 18.23 19.20 4.36
CA SER A 350 19.61 19.43 4.74
C SER A 350 20.51 18.70 3.72
N TYR A 351 21.06 19.46 2.76
CA TYR A 351 22.10 18.97 1.86
C TYR A 351 23.48 19.41 2.33
#